data_AF-A0A432EJ07-F1
#
_entry.id   AF-A0A432EJ07-F1
#
_cell.length_a   1.000
_cell.length_b   1.000
_cell.length_c   1.000
_cell.angle_alpha   90.00
_cell.angle_beta   90.00
_cell.angle_gamma   90.00
#
_symmetry.space_group_name_H-M   'P 1'
#
loop_
_entity.id
_entity.type
_entity.pdbx_description
1 polymer ?
#
loop_
_entity_poly.entity_id
_entity_poly.type
_entity_poly.pdbx_seq_one_letter_code
_entity_poly.pdbx_strand_id
1 'polypeptide(L)'
;EGSPCYRCLYQDDGTDGANCALEGVVAPLVGVIGAMQAQETMNVLLGRPALVGRLLLFDGRRMDWRNLKLSRNSGCPVCGGDESTNPLNE
;
A
#
# COMPACT_ATOMS: atom_id res chain seq x y z
N GLU A 1 -6.92 0.43 14.62
CA GLU A 1 -6.94 1.91 14.62
C GLU A 1 -5.52 2.43 14.87
N GLY A 2 -5.13 3.55 14.26
CA GLY A 2 -3.77 4.11 14.39
C GLY A 2 -2.78 3.78 13.26
N SER A 3 -3.14 2.92 12.31
CA SER A 3 -2.31 2.59 11.15
C SER A 3 -2.27 3.72 10.11
N PRO A 4 -1.18 3.87 9.33
CA PRO A 4 -1.18 4.73 8.15
C PRO A 4 -2.17 4.21 7.10
N CYS A 5 -2.80 5.11 6.34
CA CYS A 5 -3.59 4.77 5.17
C CYS A 5 -2.75 4.89 3.88
N TYR A 6 -3.32 4.50 2.74
CA TYR A 6 -2.68 4.65 1.43
C TYR A 6 -2.25 6.10 1.13
N ARG A 7 -3.08 7.08 1.50
CA ARG A 7 -2.81 8.52 1.33
C ARG A 7 -1.67 9.05 2.21
N CYS A 8 -1.28 8.33 3.28
CA CYS A 8 -0.07 8.67 4.02
C CYS A 8 1.21 8.40 3.21
N LEU A 9 1.15 7.46 2.26
CA LEU A 9 2.28 7.08 1.41
C LEU A 9 2.29 7.83 0.08
N TYR A 10 1.16 7.88 -0.62
CA TYR A 10 1.03 8.52 -1.92
C TYR A 10 0.24 9.82 -1.78
N GLN A 11 0.88 10.95 -2.09
CA GLN A 11 0.24 12.25 -2.17
C GLN A 11 -0.38 12.43 -3.56
N ASP A 12 -1.44 13.24 -3.65
CA ASP A 12 -1.99 13.65 -4.95
C ASP A 12 -1.09 14.75 -5.51
N ASP A 13 0.02 14.38 -6.14
CA ASP A 13 0.96 15.32 -6.74
C ASP A 13 0.76 15.49 -8.25
N GLY A 14 -0.31 14.88 -8.81
CA GLY A 14 -0.63 14.96 -10.22
C GLY A 14 0.39 14.29 -11.14
N THR A 15 1.25 13.41 -10.60
CA THR A 15 2.18 12.65 -11.44
C THR A 15 1.45 11.47 -12.08
N ASP A 16 1.28 11.55 -13.40
CA ASP A 16 0.89 10.39 -14.22
C ASP A 16 2.05 9.38 -14.18
N GLY A 17 2.02 8.50 -13.18
CA GLY A 17 2.97 7.40 -13.08
C GLY A 17 2.95 6.52 -14.34
N ALA A 18 4.05 5.79 -14.57
CA ALA A 18 4.13 4.81 -15.64
C ALA A 18 2.91 3.88 -15.59
N ASN A 19 2.07 3.92 -16.62
CA ASN A 19 0.84 3.17 -16.60
C ASN A 19 1.14 1.72 -17.05
N CYS A 20 0.67 0.74 -16.28
CA CYS A 20 0.88 -0.68 -16.58
C CYS A 20 0.27 -1.10 -17.92
N ALA A 21 -0.66 -0.31 -18.47
CA ALA A 21 -1.30 -0.55 -19.75
C ALA A 21 -0.39 -0.20 -20.95
N LEU A 22 0.59 0.70 -20.78
CA LEU A 22 1.54 1.14 -21.80
C LEU A 22 2.86 0.38 -21.69
N GLU A 23 3.34 0.12 -20.48
CA GLU A 23 4.69 -0.46 -20.25
C GLU A 23 4.68 -1.99 -20.09
N GLY A 24 3.50 -2.60 -19.92
CA GLY A 24 3.35 -4.04 -19.70
C GLY A 24 3.76 -4.50 -18.29
N VAL A 25 3.41 -5.75 -17.95
CA VAL A 25 3.71 -6.35 -16.64
C VAL A 25 4.07 -7.83 -16.77
N VAL A 26 5.08 -8.26 -16.02
CA VAL A 26 5.52 -9.66 -16.00
C VAL A 26 4.54 -10.50 -15.17
N ALA A 27 3.79 -11.38 -15.83
CA ALA A 27 2.69 -12.15 -15.22
C ALA A 27 3.08 -12.92 -13.93
N PRO A 28 4.26 -13.59 -13.85
CA PRO A 28 4.71 -14.19 -12.59
C PRO A 28 4.84 -13.21 -11.41
N LEU A 29 5.24 -11.95 -11.64
CA LEU A 29 5.40 -10.97 -10.56
C LEU A 29 4.05 -10.64 -9.92
N VAL A 30 3.02 -10.39 -10.72
CA VAL A 30 1.67 -10.12 -10.19
C VAL A 30 1.09 -11.34 -9.48
N GLY A 31 1.42 -12.56 -9.94
CA GLY A 31 1.05 -13.80 -9.25
C GLY A 31 1.66 -13.91 -7.85
N VAL A 32 2.94 -13.58 -7.69
CA VAL A 32 3.62 -13.53 -6.38
C VAL A 32 2.95 -12.52 -5.45
N ILE A 33 2.71 -11.29 -5.93
CA ILE A 33 2.07 -10.25 -5.12
C ILE A 33 0.66 -10.65 -4.71
N GLY A 34 -0.14 -11.20 -5.63
CA GLY A 34 -1.50 -11.66 -5.35
C GLY A 34 -1.56 -12.79 -4.31
N ALA A 35 -0.67 -13.77 -4.40
CA ALA A 35 -0.58 -14.84 -3.40
C ALA A 35 -0.23 -14.30 -2.01
N MET A 36 0.66 -13.31 -1.92
CA MET A 36 0.99 -12.66 -0.66
C MET A 36 -0.16 -11.85 -0.08
N GLN A 37 -0.91 -11.12 -0.92
CA GLN A 37 -2.12 -10.41 -0.51
C GLN A 37 -3.17 -11.37 0.07
N ALA A 38 -3.35 -12.54 -0.55
CA ALA A 38 -4.24 -13.59 -0.05
C ALA A 38 -3.76 -14.13 1.30
N GLN A 39 -2.47 -14.38 1.46
CA GLN A 39 -1.88 -14.82 2.73
C GLN A 39 -2.08 -13.79 3.85
N GLU A 40 -1.86 -12.51 3.56
CA GLU A 40 -2.06 -11.44 4.56
C GLU A 40 -3.53 -11.26 4.92
N THR A 41 -4.44 -11.46 3.96
CA THR A 41 -5.87 -11.48 4.22
C THR A 41 -6.21 -12.61 5.20
N MET A 42 -5.67 -13.82 5.01
CA MET A 42 -5.85 -14.91 5.97
C MET A 42 -5.28 -14.56 7.35
N ASN A 43 -4.12 -13.90 7.42
CA ASN A 43 -3.54 -13.46 8.70
C ASN A 43 -4.50 -12.50 9.44
N VAL A 44 -5.08 -11.53 8.72
CA VAL A 44 -6.08 -10.61 9.29
C VAL A 44 -7.32 -11.34 9.78
N LEU A 45 -7.92 -12.20 8.95
CA LEU A 45 -9.16 -12.93 9.30
C LEU A 45 -8.99 -13.87 10.48
N LEU A 46 -7.79 -14.45 10.63
CA LEU A 46 -7.46 -15.38 11.71
C LEU A 46 -6.92 -14.68 12.97
N GLY A 47 -6.85 -13.34 13.00
CA GLY A 47 -6.30 -12.59 14.12
C GLY A 47 -4.80 -12.81 14.35
N ARG A 48 -4.06 -13.20 13.30
CA ARG A 48 -2.61 -13.41 13.35
C ARG A 48 -1.87 -12.09 13.06
N PRO A 49 -0.59 -11.98 13.44
CA PRO A 49 0.24 -10.85 13.04
C PRO A 49 0.21 -10.68 11.51
N ALA A 50 -0.15 -9.47 11.08
CA ALA A 50 -0.20 -9.08 9.67
C ALA A 50 0.73 -7.88 9.42
N LEU A 51 1.03 -7.61 8.16
CA LEU A 51 1.94 -6.57 7.68
C LEU A 51 1.33 -5.16 7.71
N VAL A 52 0.48 -4.89 8.70
CA VAL A 52 -0.15 -3.58 8.88
C VAL A 52 0.92 -2.51 9.08
N GLY A 53 0.79 -1.39 8.36
CA GLY A 53 1.73 -0.28 8.43
C GLY A 53 3.11 -0.58 7.84
N ARG A 54 3.20 -1.52 6.91
CA ARG A 54 4.43 -1.83 6.18
C ARG A 54 4.21 -1.75 4.67
N LEU A 55 5.25 -1.32 3.96
CA LEU A 55 5.36 -1.44 2.51
C LEU A 55 6.41 -2.50 2.20
N LEU A 56 5.97 -3.57 1.53
CA LEU A 56 6.87 -4.56 0.94
C LEU A 56 7.10 -4.24 -0.53
N LEU A 57 8.36 -4.13 -0.93
CA LEU A 57 8.77 -3.97 -2.32
C LEU A 57 9.49 -5.24 -2.76
N PHE A 58 9.06 -5.81 -3.87
CA PHE A 58 9.70 -6.95 -4.50
C PHE A 58 10.49 -6.50 -5.72
N ASP A 59 11.81 -6.70 -5.71
CA ASP A 59 12.64 -6.56 -6.91
C ASP A 59 12.68 -7.92 -7.62
N GLY A 60 11.88 -8.08 -8.67
CA GLY A 60 11.83 -9.32 -9.45
C GLY A 60 13.10 -9.63 -10.25
N ARG A 61 14.01 -8.67 -10.43
CA ARG A 61 15.28 -8.88 -11.13
C ARG A 61 16.36 -9.36 -10.17
N ARG A 62 16.42 -8.79 -8.97
CA ARG A 62 17.36 -9.20 -7.92
C ARG A 62 16.83 -10.33 -7.04
N MET A 63 15.54 -10.63 -7.15
CA MET A 63 14.83 -11.57 -6.29
C MET A 63 14.96 -11.22 -4.81
N ASP A 64 14.83 -9.93 -4.48
CA ASP A 64 14.95 -9.42 -3.12
C ASP A 64 13.67 -8.73 -2.62
N TRP A 65 13.56 -8.66 -1.29
CA TRP A 65 12.47 -7.99 -0.60
C TRP A 65 13.01 -6.83 0.23
N ARG A 66 12.40 -5.66 0.06
CA ARG A 66 12.61 -4.52 0.94
C ARG A 66 11.37 -4.30 1.79
N ASN A 67 11.57 -4.16 3.10
CA ASN A 67 10.50 -3.95 4.07
C ASN A 67 10.66 -2.57 4.70
N LEU A 68 9.70 -1.70 4.44
CA LEU A 68 9.67 -0.33 4.92
C LEU A 68 8.56 -0.19 5.96
N LYS A 69 8.87 0.36 7.12
CA LYS A 69 7.85 0.73 8.10
C LYS A 69 7.23 2.07 7.68
N LEU A 70 5.91 2.09 7.58
CA LEU A 70 5.14 3.30 7.30
C LEU A 70 4.65 3.93 8.61
N SER A 71 4.72 5.25 8.66
CA SER A 71 4.22 6.05 9.77
C SER A 71 2.93 6.76 9.36
N ARG A 72 1.97 6.85 10.28
CA ARG A 72 0.76 7.64 10.07
C ARG A 72 1.15 9.12 10.01
N ASN A 73 0.69 9.82 8.97
CA ASN A 73 0.84 11.26 8.86
C ASN A 73 -0.32 11.93 9.62
N SER A 74 0.02 12.78 10.61
CA SER A 74 -0.97 13.54 11.39
C SER A 74 -1.73 14.56 10.55
N GLY A 75 -1.11 15.09 9.49
CA GLY A 75 -1.75 15.99 8.53
C GLY A 75 -2.42 15.28 7.35
N CYS A 76 -2.63 13.96 7.42
CA CYS A 76 -3.28 13.24 6.32
C CYS A 76 -4.76 13.67 6.20
N PRO A 77 -5.25 14.10 5.03
CA PRO A 77 -6.65 14.51 4.89
C PRO A 77 -7.66 13.36 5.09
N VAL A 78 -7.20 12.10 4.96
CA VAL A 78 -8.07 10.92 5.07
C VAL A 78 -8.06 10.33 6.48
N CYS A 79 -6.88 10.18 7.09
CA CYS A 79 -6.76 9.52 8.39
C CYS A 79 -6.07 10.40 9.45
N GLY A 80 -5.92 11.71 9.25
CA GLY A 80 -5.23 12.62 10.17
C GLY A 80 -6.07 13.06 11.38
N GLY A 81 -7.40 13.04 11.26
CA GLY A 81 -8.33 13.36 12.35
C GLY A 81 -9.24 14.57 12.09
N ASP A 82 -9.01 15.35 11.02
CA ASP A 82 -9.92 16.44 10.61
C ASP A 82 -10.84 15.98 9.46
N GLU A 83 -12.03 15.51 9.81
CA GLU A 83 -13.04 14.98 8.89
C GLU A 83 -13.54 16.02 7.86
N SER A 84 -13.44 17.31 8.19
CA SER A 84 -13.76 18.44 7.30
C SER A 84 -12.80 18.58 6.12
N THR A 85 -11.64 17.93 6.17
CA THR A 85 -10.62 17.98 5.12
C THR A 85 -10.59 16.72 4.24
N ASN A 86 -11.54 15.79 4.44
CA ASN A 86 -11.57 14.55 3.69
C ASN A 86 -12.20 14.75 2.30
N PRO A 87 -11.41 14.65 1.20
CA PRO A 87 -11.91 14.87 -0.15
C PRO A 87 -12.85 13.76 -0.66
N LEU A 88 -13.06 12.68 0.11
CA LEU A 88 -14.04 11.62 -0.22
C LEU A 88 -15.46 11.93 0.30
N ASN A 89 -15.64 13.03 1.03
CA ASN A 89 -16.94 13.46 1.56
C ASN A 89 -17.65 14.47 0.63
N GLU A 90 -17.11 14.71 -0.56
CA GLU A 90 -17.72 15.50 -1.65
C GLU A 90 -18.40 14.61 -2.69
#